data_AF-A0A254Q7J4-F1
#
_entry.id   AF-A0A254Q7J4-F1
#
_cell.length_a   1.000
_cell.length_b   1.000
_cell.length_c   1.000
_cell.angle_alpha   90.00
_cell.angle_beta   90.00
_cell.angle_gamma   90.00
#
_symmetry.space_group_name_H-M   'P 1'
#
loop_
_entity.id
_entity.type
_entity.pdbx_description
1 polymer ?
#
loop_
_entity_poly.entity_id
_entity_poly.type
_entity_poly.pdbx_seq_one_letter_code
_entity_poly.pdbx_strand_id
1 'polypeptide(L)'
;MFVSFFESVKYVGHLLPISFLRIFLGYYYLEQALQKYRGDFLTRPRIADQIAEWLPSSHAPNWFKIFASAQMIPNWQTVAFIIVGLEFAIAISYIIGYVVRPIAIIAMLLCVTMLFISGPGHEDFYKTFLAIHLILAWVGAGRCLGLDYYFFKRRRGIWW
;
A
#
# COMPACT_ATOMS: atom_id res chain seq x y z
N MET A 1 20.06 17.24 12.65
CA MET A 1 19.27 16.07 12.21
C MET A 1 19.06 15.08 13.36
N PHE A 2 20.13 14.59 14.01
CA PHE A 2 19.99 13.68 15.16
C PHE A 2 19.28 14.29 16.38
N VAL A 3 19.58 15.54 16.76
CA VAL A 3 18.90 16.21 17.89
C VAL A 3 17.38 16.30 17.67
N SER A 4 16.96 16.67 16.46
CA SER A 4 15.55 16.74 16.07
C SER A 4 14.86 15.37 15.98
N PHE A 5 15.63 14.30 15.72
CA PHE A 5 15.14 12.92 15.77
C PHE A 5 14.81 12.52 17.22
N PHE A 6 15.73 12.77 18.16
CA PHE A 6 15.49 12.51 19.58
C PHE A 6 14.41 13.43 20.19
N GLU A 7 14.28 14.67 19.74
CA GLU A 7 13.15 15.53 20.11
C GLU A 7 11.81 14.93 19.67
N SER A 8 11.73 14.36 18.46
CA SER A 8 10.50 13.71 18.01
C SER A 8 10.10 12.55 18.92
N VAL A 9 11.06 11.77 19.43
CA VAL A 9 10.81 10.68 20.40
C VAL A 9 10.19 11.22 21.70
N LYS A 10 10.59 12.42 22.15
CA LYS A 10 10.07 13.03 23.38
C LYS A 10 8.61 13.49 23.26
N TYR A 11 8.21 14.02 22.11
CA TYR A 11 6.84 14.54 21.89
C TYR A 11 5.88 13.52 21.26
N VAL A 12 6.43 12.52 20.56
CA VAL A 12 5.71 11.55 19.72
C VAL A 12 5.94 10.12 20.23
N GLY A 13 6.54 9.95 21.42
CA GLY A 13 6.88 8.63 22.00
C GLY A 13 5.71 7.66 22.11
N HIS A 14 4.48 8.15 22.29
CA HIS A 14 3.27 7.33 22.26
C HIS A 14 2.90 6.79 20.86
N LEU A 15 3.39 7.42 19.79
CA LEU A 15 3.18 7.02 18.39
C LEU A 15 4.37 6.21 17.84
N LEU A 16 5.36 5.89 18.67
CA LEU A 16 6.50 5.05 18.32
C LEU A 16 6.09 3.65 17.80
N PRO A 17 5.07 2.97 18.39
CA PRO A 17 4.56 1.72 17.83
C PRO A 17 4.05 1.84 16.39
N ILE A 18 3.50 3.00 16.02
CA ILE A 18 2.99 3.26 14.66
C ILE A 18 4.16 3.36 13.67
N SER A 19 5.28 3.95 14.09
CA SER A 19 6.51 3.99 13.28
C SER A 19 7.04 2.57 13.01
N PHE A 20 7.02 1.69 14.01
CA PHE A 20 7.42 0.30 13.82
C PHE A 20 6.45 -0.45 12.90
N LEU A 21 5.15 -0.28 13.09
CA LEU A 21 4.14 -0.88 12.21
C LEU A 21 4.32 -0.42 10.76
N ARG A 22 4.59 0.88 10.55
CA ARG A 22 4.88 1.45 9.22
C ARG A 22 6.10 0.77 8.60
N ILE A 23 7.22 0.70 9.30
CA ILE A 23 8.47 0.11 8.78
C ILE A 23 8.28 -1.38 8.51
N PHE A 24 7.59 -2.11 9.41
CA PHE A 24 7.26 -3.52 9.23
C PHE A 24 6.44 -3.75 7.97
N LEU A 25 5.37 -2.97 7.75
CA LEU A 25 4.58 -3.05 6.53
C LEU A 25 5.41 -2.69 5.30
N GLY A 26 6.27 -1.67 5.40
CA GLY A 26 7.17 -1.30 4.30
C GLY A 26 8.10 -2.46 3.90
N TYR A 27 8.66 -3.17 4.88
CA TYR A 27 9.46 -4.37 4.63
C TYR A 27 8.61 -5.51 4.02
N TYR A 28 7.41 -5.75 4.54
CA TYR A 28 6.50 -6.76 4.01
C TYR A 28 6.14 -6.51 2.53
N TYR A 29 5.80 -5.27 2.18
CA TYR A 29 5.54 -4.89 0.79
C TYR A 29 6.78 -5.01 -0.09
N LEU A 30 7.98 -4.70 0.44
CA LEU A 30 9.23 -4.88 -0.29
C LEU A 30 9.47 -6.35 -0.63
N GLU A 31 9.24 -7.24 0.33
CA GLU A 31 9.38 -8.67 0.13
C GLU A 31 8.38 -9.19 -0.91
N GLN A 32 7.10 -8.83 -0.79
CA GLN A 32 6.05 -9.15 -1.76
C GLN A 32 6.41 -8.67 -3.18
N ALA A 33 6.84 -7.41 -3.30
CA ALA A 33 7.21 -6.82 -4.58
C ALA A 33 8.43 -7.53 -5.20
N LEU A 34 9.45 -7.84 -4.39
CA LEU A 34 10.63 -8.58 -4.84
C LEU A 34 10.30 -10.01 -5.26
N GLN A 35 9.44 -10.70 -4.52
CA GLN A 35 8.97 -12.04 -4.88
C GLN A 35 8.23 -12.03 -6.22
N LYS A 36 7.33 -11.05 -6.44
CA LYS A 36 6.60 -10.90 -7.72
C LYS A 36 7.51 -10.48 -8.87
N TYR A 37 8.47 -9.58 -8.60
CA TYR A 37 9.40 -9.09 -9.60
C TYR A 37 10.38 -10.18 -10.07
N ARG A 38 10.87 -11.02 -9.15
CA ARG A 38 11.78 -12.13 -9.46
C ARG A 38 11.06 -13.39 -9.94
N GLY A 39 9.78 -13.52 -9.63
CA GLY A 39 8.95 -14.65 -10.03
C GLY A 39 8.29 -14.45 -11.39
N ASP A 40 7.33 -15.33 -11.69
CA ASP A 40 6.61 -15.35 -12.96
C ASP A 40 5.42 -14.37 -13.03
N PHE A 41 5.26 -13.49 -12.04
CA PHE A 41 4.06 -12.64 -11.93
C PHE A 41 3.95 -11.62 -13.08
N LEU A 42 5.09 -11.15 -13.61
CA LEU A 42 5.14 -10.20 -14.72
C LEU A 42 5.15 -10.86 -16.11
N THR A 43 5.42 -12.17 -16.17
CA THR A 43 5.61 -12.91 -17.43
C THR A 43 4.43 -13.83 -17.76
N ARG A 44 3.64 -14.24 -16.76
CA ARG A 44 2.45 -15.10 -16.94
C ARG A 44 1.17 -14.37 -16.53
N PRO A 45 0.03 -14.67 -17.16
CA PRO A 45 -1.27 -14.01 -16.92
C PRO A 45 -1.94 -14.38 -15.59
N ARG A 46 -1.16 -14.60 -14.51
CA ARG A 46 -1.68 -15.01 -13.20
C ARG A 46 -2.76 -14.08 -12.66
N ILE A 47 -2.58 -12.76 -12.85
CA ILE A 47 -3.57 -11.79 -12.39
C ILE A 47 -4.86 -11.84 -13.22
N ALA A 48 -4.77 -12.12 -14.53
CA ALA A 48 -5.95 -12.31 -15.37
C ALA A 48 -6.70 -13.58 -14.97
N ASP A 49 -5.99 -14.68 -14.74
CA ASP A 49 -6.58 -15.94 -14.28
C ASP A 49 -7.29 -15.74 -12.93
N GLN A 50 -6.64 -15.06 -11.99
CA GLN A 50 -7.18 -14.74 -10.68
C GLN A 50 -8.43 -13.86 -10.79
N ILE A 51 -8.41 -12.82 -11.62
CA ILE A 51 -9.59 -11.98 -11.86
C ILE A 51 -10.70 -12.80 -12.50
N ALA A 52 -10.42 -13.59 -13.53
CA ALA A 52 -11.43 -14.39 -14.24
C ALA A 52 -12.12 -15.42 -13.32
N GLU A 53 -11.36 -16.03 -12.40
CA GLU A 53 -11.86 -16.99 -11.44
C GLU A 53 -12.74 -16.35 -10.35
N TRP A 54 -12.31 -15.23 -9.78
CA TRP A 54 -12.93 -14.67 -8.57
C TRP A 54 -13.90 -13.51 -8.80
N LEU A 55 -13.78 -12.80 -9.91
CA LEU A 55 -14.65 -11.66 -10.21
C LEU A 55 -16.16 -12.02 -10.31
N PRO A 56 -16.57 -13.20 -10.82
CA PRO A 56 -17.98 -13.59 -10.83
C PRO A 56 -18.56 -13.73 -9.41
N SER A 57 -17.81 -14.37 -8.51
CA SER A 57 -18.21 -14.67 -7.13
C SER A 57 -17.98 -13.50 -6.17
N SER A 58 -17.20 -12.48 -6.54
CA SER A 58 -16.93 -11.35 -5.68
C SER A 58 -18.16 -10.47 -5.45
N HIS A 59 -18.20 -9.82 -4.28
CA HIS A 59 -19.18 -8.78 -3.94
C HIS A 59 -18.84 -7.41 -4.57
N ALA A 60 -18.01 -7.40 -5.62
CA ALA A 60 -17.61 -6.16 -6.27
C ALA A 60 -18.81 -5.49 -6.98
N PRO A 61 -18.87 -4.14 -7.01
CA PRO A 61 -19.88 -3.44 -7.79
C PRO A 61 -19.85 -3.81 -9.28
N ASN A 62 -21.02 -3.82 -9.93
CA ASN A 62 -21.11 -4.18 -11.36
C ASN A 62 -20.22 -3.34 -12.28
N TRP A 63 -20.07 -2.04 -11.99
CA TRP A 63 -19.18 -1.18 -12.78
C TRP A 63 -17.72 -1.65 -12.71
N PHE A 64 -17.28 -2.14 -11.55
CA PHE A 64 -15.93 -2.66 -11.36
C PHE A 64 -15.77 -3.99 -12.08
N LYS A 65 -16.78 -4.86 -12.04
CA LYS A 65 -16.78 -6.13 -12.77
C LYS A 65 -16.61 -5.90 -14.28
N ILE A 66 -17.39 -4.97 -14.86
CA ILE A 66 -17.29 -4.61 -16.28
C ILE A 66 -15.90 -4.04 -16.61
N PHE A 67 -15.39 -3.13 -15.78
CA PHE A 67 -14.07 -2.56 -15.97
C PHE A 67 -12.96 -3.61 -15.90
N ALA A 68 -12.99 -4.48 -14.89
CA ALA A 68 -12.00 -5.53 -14.71
C ALA A 68 -12.02 -6.53 -15.87
N SER A 69 -13.21 -6.95 -16.33
CA SER A 69 -13.32 -7.87 -17.47
C SER A 69 -12.91 -7.24 -18.80
N ALA A 70 -13.22 -5.96 -19.03
CA ALA A 70 -12.97 -5.29 -20.31
C ALA A 70 -11.56 -4.68 -20.42
N GLN A 71 -10.97 -4.25 -19.31
CA GLN A 71 -9.69 -3.52 -19.30
C GLN A 71 -8.58 -4.26 -18.56
N MET A 72 -8.85 -4.84 -17.38
CA MET A 72 -7.79 -5.47 -16.58
C MET A 72 -7.37 -6.83 -17.13
N ILE A 73 -8.33 -7.68 -17.52
CA ILE A 73 -8.02 -9.02 -18.08
C ILE A 73 -7.23 -8.91 -19.40
N PRO A 74 -7.65 -8.12 -20.40
CA PRO A 74 -6.91 -8.04 -21.68
C PRO A 74 -5.53 -7.39 -21.53
N ASN A 75 -5.39 -6.41 -20.62
CA ASN A 75 -4.14 -5.68 -20.37
C ASN A 75 -3.42 -6.16 -19.10
N TRP A 76 -3.52 -7.46 -18.79
CA TRP A 76 -3.05 -8.03 -17.53
C TRP A 76 -1.58 -7.74 -17.22
N GLN A 77 -0.72 -7.68 -18.25
CA GLN A 77 0.71 -7.44 -18.07
C GLN A 77 0.95 -6.02 -17.55
N THR A 78 0.28 -5.02 -18.13
CA THR A 78 0.34 -3.63 -17.67
C THR A 78 -0.21 -3.52 -16.24
N VAL A 79 -1.31 -4.21 -15.93
CA VAL A 79 -1.87 -4.26 -14.58
C VAL A 79 -0.89 -4.88 -13.59
N ALA A 80 -0.24 -5.99 -13.94
CA ALA A 80 0.77 -6.63 -13.10
C ALA A 80 1.97 -5.71 -12.84
N PHE A 81 2.46 -4.99 -13.86
CA PHE A 81 3.51 -3.99 -13.69
C PHE A 81 3.09 -2.83 -12.77
N ILE A 82 1.85 -2.33 -12.93
CA ILE A 82 1.31 -1.29 -12.05
C ILE A 82 1.25 -1.78 -10.61
N ILE A 83 0.70 -2.97 -10.37
CA ILE A 83 0.61 -3.56 -9.02
C ILE A 83 1.98 -3.64 -8.37
N VAL A 84 2.96 -4.26 -9.05
CA VAL A 84 4.32 -4.41 -8.50
C VAL A 84 4.99 -3.05 -8.28
N GLY A 85 4.82 -2.10 -9.22
CA GLY A 85 5.34 -0.74 -9.09
C GLY A 85 4.74 0.01 -7.89
N LEU A 86 3.44 -0.13 -7.66
CA LEU A 86 2.76 0.43 -6.48
C LEU A 86 3.26 -0.21 -5.19
N GLU A 87 3.47 -1.53 -5.15
CA GLU A 87 4.01 -2.22 -3.99
C GLU A 87 5.42 -1.74 -3.64
N PHE A 88 6.28 -1.52 -4.63
CA PHE A 88 7.59 -0.89 -4.41
C PHE A 88 7.48 0.55 -3.90
N ALA A 89 6.58 1.35 -4.47
CA ALA A 89 6.37 2.73 -4.03
C ALA A 89 5.90 2.79 -2.56
N ILE A 90 4.99 1.89 -2.18
CA ILE A 90 4.50 1.73 -0.79
C ILE A 90 5.65 1.33 0.13
N ALA A 91 6.41 0.30 -0.26
CA ALA A 91 7.55 -0.21 0.51
C ALA A 91 8.58 0.88 0.82
N ILE A 92 9.05 1.56 -0.23
CA ILE A 92 10.09 2.60 -0.12
C ILE A 92 9.58 3.77 0.72
N SER A 93 8.35 4.24 0.46
CA SER A 93 7.73 5.32 1.23
C SER A 93 7.62 4.99 2.72
N TYR A 94 7.23 3.76 3.05
CA TYR A 94 6.98 3.35 4.44
C TYR A 94 8.27 3.10 5.22
N ILE A 95 9.30 2.54 4.58
CA ILE A 95 10.61 2.35 5.21
C ILE A 95 11.25 3.71 5.50
N ILE A 96 11.31 4.58 4.49
CA ILE A 96 11.93 5.90 4.60
C ILE A 96 11.09 6.86 5.46
N GLY A 97 9.77 6.67 5.45
CA GLY A 97 8.82 7.60 6.06
C GLY A 97 8.69 8.91 5.27
N TYR A 98 8.72 8.84 3.93
CA TYR A 98 8.56 9.98 3.03
C TYR A 98 7.30 9.81 2.17
N VAL A 99 6.46 10.84 2.09
CA VAL A 99 5.20 10.85 1.31
C VAL A 99 4.18 9.82 1.82
N VAL A 100 4.21 9.51 3.12
CA VAL A 100 3.48 8.36 3.69
C VAL A 100 1.97 8.51 3.56
N ARG A 101 1.44 9.72 3.69
CA ARG A 101 0.00 9.99 3.62
C ARG A 101 -0.63 9.68 2.26
N PRO A 102 -0.21 10.31 1.15
CA PRO A 102 -0.79 9.99 -0.16
C PRO A 102 -0.46 8.55 -0.59
N ILE A 103 0.71 8.02 -0.21
CA ILE A 103 1.04 6.61 -0.48
C ILE A 103 0.15 5.64 0.30
N ALA A 104 -0.23 5.97 1.54
CA ALA A 104 -1.19 5.19 2.31
C ALA A 104 -2.57 5.18 1.64
N ILE A 105 -3.00 6.28 1.02
CA ILE A 105 -4.25 6.32 0.24
C ILE A 105 -4.16 5.40 -0.98
N ILE A 106 -3.04 5.44 -1.70
CA ILE A 106 -2.79 4.54 -2.83
C ILE A 106 -2.79 3.08 -2.37
N ALA A 107 -2.17 2.79 -1.24
CA ALA A 107 -2.16 1.46 -0.65
C ALA A 107 -3.57 0.98 -0.24
N MET A 108 -4.42 1.87 0.30
CA MET A 108 -5.83 1.56 0.55
C MET A 108 -6.55 1.19 -0.75
N LEU A 109 -6.38 1.97 -1.82
CA LEU A 109 -6.99 1.69 -3.12
C LEU A 109 -6.50 0.35 -3.69
N LEU A 110 -5.21 0.04 -3.51
CA LEU A 110 -4.64 -1.25 -3.88
C LEU A 110 -5.29 -2.38 -3.06
N CYS A 111 -5.44 -2.22 -1.75
CA CYS A 111 -6.13 -3.20 -0.90
C CYS A 111 -7.59 -3.42 -1.31
N VAL A 112 -8.35 -2.36 -1.62
CA VAL A 112 -9.74 -2.49 -2.11
C VAL A 112 -9.78 -3.23 -3.44
N THR A 113 -8.89 -2.88 -4.37
CA THR A 113 -8.81 -3.56 -5.67
C THR A 113 -8.49 -5.04 -5.48
N MET A 114 -7.50 -5.34 -4.64
CA MET A 114 -7.08 -6.70 -4.31
C MET A 114 -8.17 -7.49 -3.60
N LEU A 115 -8.95 -6.86 -2.71
CA LEU A 115 -10.08 -7.48 -2.03
C LEU A 115 -11.14 -8.01 -3.01
N PHE A 116 -11.36 -7.31 -4.13
CA PHE A 116 -12.36 -7.71 -5.13
C PHE A 116 -11.87 -8.76 -6.12
N ILE A 117 -10.56 -8.83 -6.35
CA ILE A 117 -9.97 -9.75 -7.33
C ILE A 117 -9.33 -10.97 -6.67
N SER A 118 -9.08 -10.94 -5.37
CA SER A 118 -8.48 -12.05 -4.64
C SER A 118 -9.55 -12.92 -4.00
N GLY A 119 -9.40 -14.23 -4.16
CA GLY A 119 -10.32 -15.19 -3.57
C GLY A 119 -10.43 -15.11 -2.04
N PRO A 120 -11.41 -15.81 -1.44
CA PRO A 120 -11.82 -15.67 -0.04
C PRO A 120 -10.69 -15.93 0.96
N GLY A 121 -9.68 -16.73 0.61
CA GLY A 121 -8.52 -16.99 1.48
C GLY A 121 -7.67 -15.75 1.82
N HIS A 122 -7.85 -14.63 1.12
CA HIS A 122 -7.10 -13.39 1.34
C HIS A 122 -7.99 -12.22 1.79
N GLU A 123 -9.29 -12.45 2.00
CA GLU A 123 -10.23 -11.36 2.28
C GLU A 123 -9.93 -10.65 3.61
N ASP A 124 -9.75 -11.42 4.68
CA ASP A 124 -9.43 -10.90 6.02
C ASP A 124 -8.07 -10.20 6.04
N PHE A 125 -7.12 -10.69 5.24
CA PHE A 125 -5.82 -10.08 5.07
C PHE A 125 -5.95 -8.67 4.47
N TYR A 126 -6.65 -8.53 3.33
CA TYR A 126 -6.83 -7.22 2.69
C TYR A 126 -7.69 -6.27 3.51
N LYS A 127 -8.70 -6.75 4.25
CA LYS A 127 -9.48 -5.92 5.19
C LYS A 127 -8.63 -5.39 6.34
N THR A 128 -7.77 -6.25 6.91
CA THR A 128 -6.86 -5.85 7.98
C THR A 128 -5.86 -4.81 7.48
N PHE A 129 -5.27 -5.05 6.31
CA PHE A 129 -4.32 -4.13 5.70
C PHE A 129 -5.01 -2.81 5.37
N LEU A 130 -6.21 -2.81 4.78
CA LEU A 130 -6.99 -1.60 4.53
C LEU A 130 -7.12 -0.73 5.80
N ALA A 131 -7.51 -1.34 6.92
CA ALA A 131 -7.67 -0.64 8.20
C ALA A 131 -6.34 -0.03 8.68
N ILE A 132 -5.23 -0.76 8.55
CA ILE A 132 -3.91 -0.25 8.94
C ILE A 132 -3.50 0.93 8.05
N HIS A 133 -3.64 0.83 6.73
CA HIS A 133 -3.31 1.93 5.81
C HIS A 133 -4.16 3.18 6.09
N LEU A 134 -5.43 3.00 6.45
CA LEU A 134 -6.32 4.09 6.86
C LEU A 134 -5.79 4.79 8.12
N ILE A 135 -5.37 4.03 9.13
CA ILE A 135 -4.80 4.59 10.36
C ILE A 135 -3.49 5.33 10.04
N LEU A 136 -2.61 4.75 9.22
CA LEU A 136 -1.33 5.37 8.82
C LEU A 136 -1.54 6.68 8.05
N ALA A 137 -2.54 6.73 7.16
CA ALA A 137 -2.94 7.93 6.45
C ALA A 137 -3.47 9.01 7.41
N TRP A 138 -4.38 8.63 8.29
CA TRP A 138 -5.06 9.52 9.23
C TRP A 138 -4.06 10.16 10.21
N VAL A 139 -3.30 9.32 10.92
CA VAL A 139 -2.29 9.75 11.89
C VAL A 139 -1.14 10.48 11.21
N GLY A 140 -0.90 10.24 9.92
CA GLY A 140 0.26 10.80 9.21
C GLY A 140 1.54 10.22 9.77
N ALA A 141 1.66 8.89 9.71
CA ALA A 141 2.74 8.12 10.33
C ALA A 141 4.15 8.48 9.82
N GLY A 142 4.29 9.13 8.66
CA GLY A 142 5.57 9.66 8.19
C GLY A 142 6.18 10.73 9.11
N ARG A 143 5.34 11.45 9.85
CA ARG A 143 5.78 12.48 10.81
C ARG A 143 6.43 11.88 12.07
N CYS A 144 6.18 10.60 12.32
CA CYS A 144 6.74 9.85 13.44
C CYS A 144 8.01 9.14 12.95
N LEU A 145 9.20 9.62 13.32
CA LEU A 145 10.49 8.99 12.96
C LEU A 145 10.66 8.73 11.45
N GLY A 146 10.09 9.57 10.59
CA GLY A 146 10.22 9.50 9.13
C GLY A 146 10.77 10.80 8.55
N LEU A 147 11.17 10.76 7.28
CA LEU A 147 11.67 11.94 6.59
C LEU A 147 10.63 13.06 6.45
N ASP A 148 9.34 12.73 6.44
CA ASP A 148 8.26 13.73 6.41
C ASP A 148 8.44 14.76 7.53
N TYR A 149 8.91 14.36 8.72
CA TYR A 149 9.16 15.28 9.85
C TYR A 149 10.10 16.46 9.49
N TYR A 150 11.10 16.24 8.65
CA TYR A 150 12.11 17.26 8.31
C TYR A 150 11.61 18.29 7.30
N PHE A 151 10.82 17.85 6.32
CA PHE A 151 10.20 18.75 5.34
C PHE A 151 8.99 19.50 5.93
N PHE A 152 8.40 18.96 7.00
CA PHE A 152 7.16 19.44 7.61
C PHE A 152 7.32 20.65 8.57
N LYS A 153 8.54 21.02 8.98
CA LYS A 153 8.74 22.15 9.92
C LYS A 153 8.35 23.53 9.36
N ARG A 154 8.14 23.70 8.04
CA ARG A 154 8.04 25.04 7.41
C ARG A 154 6.69 25.42 6.76
N ARG A 155 5.86 24.48 6.28
CA ARG A 155 4.50 24.78 5.76
C ARG A 155 3.55 23.59 5.96
N ARG A 156 2.40 23.82 6.60
CA ARG A 156 1.34 22.82 6.80
C ARG A 156 0.45 22.73 5.56
N GLY A 157 0.76 21.84 4.63
CA GLY A 157 -0.13 21.50 3.51
C GLY A 157 -1.12 20.39 3.88
N ILE A 158 -2.21 20.26 3.11
CA ILE A 158 -3.24 19.20 3.31
C ILE A 158 -2.67 17.80 2.99
N TRP A 159 -1.65 17.74 2.12
CA TRP A 159 -1.09 16.50 1.57
C TRP A 159 0.07 15.90 2.38
N TRP A 160 0.50 16.56 3.46
CA TRP A 160 1.72 16.23 4.22
C TRP A 160 1.43 16.19 5.72
#